data_AF-A0AAD9DAF8-F1
#
_entry.id   AF-A0AAD9DAF8-F1
#
_cell.length_a   1.000
_cell.length_b   1.000
_cell.length_c   1.000
_cell.angle_alpha   90.00
_cell.angle_beta   90.00
_cell.angle_gamma   90.00
#
_symmetry.space_group_name_H-M   'P 1'
#
loop_
_entity.id
_entity.type
_entity.pdbx_description
1 polymer ?
#
loop_
_entity_poly.entity_id
_entity_poly.type
_entity_poly.pdbx_seq_one_letter_code
_entity_poly.pdbx_strand_id
1 'polypeptide(L)'
;MMSRQCVFIDNKNGAPSLPPPAPLPSLIPYNEGSIRALSRRNRVYVYRDFLLSKFPHMTSSSDTTCNILDVAGGRGDLSWILHNIDGINSIIADPRIPNHKSLIKSTEFLLAHPEEAAVRAVEGVVTHQPLAKLLPRLIENNNCNGQTHLSTPFHLRMHVDDNLVETLKRVFSSDEHLDDERMGIWDEYWQQETCRIEFNKVVYGGTPSADQSQPQKKEVGDAQKRKQQITNSRNAYDTIQSLDYIAGFHPDQATEAAIDLALFLKIPWSVVPCCVFPREFPNRQINDSRVKNHSQLIEYLCTKHEKIRKETLSFVETATAKNVVLYMLSEDYD
;
A
#
# COMPACT_ATOMS: atom_id res chain seq x y z
N MET A 1 4.91 59.73 59.64
CA MET A 1 4.11 59.03 58.62
C MET A 1 4.76 59.25 57.25
N MET A 2 5.52 58.30 56.72
CA MET A 2 5.85 58.12 55.29
C MET A 2 6.42 56.69 55.18
N SER A 3 5.56 55.70 54.92
CA SER A 3 5.34 55.06 53.62
C SER A 3 6.62 54.49 53.01
N ARG A 4 6.79 53.17 53.17
CA ARG A 4 7.77 52.36 52.43
C ARG A 4 7.20 52.08 51.04
N GLN A 5 7.89 52.51 49.99
CA GLN A 5 7.55 52.15 48.62
C GLN A 5 8.65 51.27 48.02
N CYS A 6 8.26 50.05 47.65
CA CYS A 6 9.08 49.07 46.94
C CYS A 6 9.40 49.58 45.53
N VAL A 7 10.65 49.39 45.11
CA VAL A 7 11.09 49.57 43.71
C VAL A 7 11.15 48.18 43.06
N PHE A 8 10.45 48.05 41.93
CA PHE A 8 10.46 46.88 41.06
C PHE A 8 11.84 46.72 40.40
N ILE A 9 12.43 45.53 40.49
CA ILE A 9 13.58 45.11 39.69
C ILE A 9 13.04 44.29 38.52
N ASP A 10 13.22 44.82 37.31
CA ASP A 10 12.84 44.15 36.06
C ASP A 10 13.98 43.20 35.65
N ASN A 11 13.89 41.93 36.06
CA ASN A 11 14.82 40.88 35.65
C ASN A 11 14.46 40.40 34.23
N LYS A 12 15.08 41.00 33.22
CA LYS A 12 15.15 40.44 31.87
C LYS A 12 16.02 39.18 31.89
N ASN A 13 15.39 38.04 32.06
CA ASN A 13 16.01 36.73 31.93
C ASN A 13 16.49 36.50 30.49
N GLY A 14 17.80 36.26 30.35
CA GLY A 14 18.42 35.76 29.14
C GLY A 14 18.04 34.31 28.88
N ALA A 15 17.46 34.05 27.72
CA ALA A 15 17.47 32.73 27.11
C ALA A 15 18.70 32.64 26.18
N PRO A 16 19.45 31.53 26.18
CA PRO A 16 20.55 31.34 25.24
C PRO A 16 19.97 31.28 23.82
N SER A 17 20.44 32.18 22.95
CA SER A 17 20.12 32.19 21.54
C SER A 17 20.50 30.85 20.92
N LEU A 18 19.53 30.14 20.36
CA LEU A 18 19.80 28.99 19.48
C LEU A 18 20.79 29.43 18.39
N PRO A 19 21.80 28.61 18.06
CA PRO A 19 22.65 28.90 16.92
C PRO A 19 21.78 29.04 15.67
N PRO A 20 22.13 29.97 14.75
CA PRO A 20 21.39 30.11 13.50
C PRO A 20 21.36 28.75 12.80
N PRO A 21 20.23 28.39 12.14
CA PRO A 21 20.16 27.16 11.37
C PRO A 21 21.34 27.15 10.39
N ALA A 22 22.03 26.00 10.32
CA ALA A 22 23.12 25.81 9.38
C ALA A 22 22.66 26.25 7.98
N PRO A 23 23.47 27.04 7.24
CA PRO A 23 23.08 27.48 5.91
C PRO A 23 22.75 26.25 5.06
N LEU A 24 21.54 26.24 4.49
CA LEU A 24 21.16 25.30 3.44
C LEU A 24 22.29 25.27 2.39
N PRO A 25 22.72 24.10 1.91
CA PRO A 25 23.76 24.02 0.89
C PRO A 25 23.39 24.90 -0.30
N SER A 26 24.06 26.04 -0.41
CA SER A 26 23.94 26.95 -1.52
C SER A 26 24.53 26.28 -2.75
N LEU A 27 23.79 26.30 -3.86
CA LEU A 27 24.11 25.75 -5.20
C LEU A 27 23.65 24.32 -5.47
N ILE A 28 22.43 23.99 -5.06
CA ILE A 28 21.69 22.94 -5.77
C ILE A 28 20.74 23.63 -6.76
N PRO A 29 20.92 23.46 -8.10
CA PRO A 29 20.02 24.03 -9.09
C PRO A 29 18.61 23.47 -8.85
N TYR A 30 17.70 24.37 -8.55
CA TYR A 30 16.36 24.02 -8.12
C TYR A 30 15.34 24.49 -9.14
N ASN A 31 14.55 23.56 -9.69
CA ASN A 31 13.49 23.91 -10.63
C ASN A 31 12.23 24.35 -9.85
N GLU A 32 12.07 25.67 -9.69
CA GLU A 32 10.92 26.28 -9.02
C GLU A 32 9.56 25.93 -9.67
N GLY A 33 9.55 25.57 -10.97
CA GLY A 33 8.34 25.13 -11.67
C GLY A 33 7.96 23.66 -11.44
N SER A 34 8.72 22.91 -10.63
CA SER A 34 8.42 21.52 -10.34
C SER A 34 7.15 21.37 -9.51
N ILE A 35 6.34 20.36 -9.83
CA ILE A 35 5.17 19.95 -9.02
C ILE A 35 5.33 18.54 -8.43
N ARG A 36 6.57 18.02 -8.40
CA ARG A 36 6.86 16.64 -7.98
C ARG A 36 6.40 16.36 -6.56
N ALA A 37 6.63 17.28 -5.63
CA ALA A 37 6.21 17.15 -4.24
C ALA A 37 4.69 16.95 -4.11
N LEU A 38 3.90 17.58 -4.99
CA LEU A 38 2.44 17.54 -5.02
C LEU A 38 1.89 16.34 -5.81
N SER A 39 2.75 15.47 -6.35
CA SER A 39 2.33 14.33 -7.15
C SER A 39 1.46 13.37 -6.34
N ARG A 40 0.30 12.98 -6.88
CA ARG A 40 -0.55 11.94 -6.28
C ARG A 40 0.17 10.61 -6.12
N ARG A 41 1.21 10.35 -6.93
CA ARG A 41 2.06 9.17 -6.82
C ARG A 41 2.85 9.13 -5.51
N ASN A 42 3.02 10.25 -4.82
CA ASN A 42 3.71 10.29 -3.54
C ASN A 42 2.84 9.76 -2.38
N ARG A 43 1.51 9.66 -2.56
CA ARG A 43 0.59 9.20 -1.50
C ARG A 43 0.87 7.76 -1.06
N VAL A 44 1.40 6.92 -1.94
CA VAL A 44 1.77 5.54 -1.60
C VAL A 44 2.91 5.50 -0.57
N TYR A 45 3.82 6.47 -0.59
CA TYR A 45 4.90 6.57 0.40
C TYR A 45 4.37 6.97 1.77
N VAL A 46 3.38 7.87 1.81
CA VAL A 46 2.69 8.23 3.07
C VAL A 46 1.99 7.00 3.67
N TYR A 47 1.35 6.17 2.82
CA TYR A 47 0.73 4.94 3.29
C TYR A 47 1.76 3.89 3.75
N ARG A 48 2.86 3.73 3.02
CA ARG A 48 4.00 2.91 3.46
C ARG A 48 4.53 3.37 4.82
N ASP A 49 4.77 4.66 5.01
CA ASP A 49 5.29 5.19 6.28
C ASP A 49 4.31 4.94 7.44
N PHE A 50 3.00 5.02 7.17
CA PHE A 50 1.97 4.59 8.12
C PHE A 50 2.10 3.10 8.47
N LEU A 51 2.25 2.21 7.48
CA LEU A 51 2.42 0.77 7.72
C LEU A 51 3.64 0.51 8.63
N LEU A 52 4.80 1.05 8.27
CA LEU A 52 6.03 0.84 9.03
C LEU A 52 5.97 1.45 10.44
N SER A 53 5.24 2.55 10.61
CA SER A 53 5.06 3.19 11.91
C SER A 53 4.11 2.43 12.83
N LYS A 54 3.04 1.83 12.30
CA LYS A 54 2.02 1.14 13.10
C LYS A 54 2.34 -0.34 13.31
N PHE A 55 3.08 -0.94 12.39
CA PHE A 55 3.39 -2.36 12.36
C PHE A 55 4.92 -2.56 12.28
N PRO A 56 5.69 -2.12 13.30
CA PRO A 56 7.15 -2.17 13.25
C PRO A 56 7.71 -3.60 13.14
N HIS A 57 6.95 -4.60 13.59
CA HIS A 57 7.31 -6.01 13.48
C HIS A 57 7.43 -6.51 12.03
N MET A 58 6.83 -5.81 11.05
CA MET A 58 6.96 -6.14 9.62
C MET A 58 8.40 -6.07 9.11
N THR A 59 9.23 -5.23 9.73
CA THR A 59 10.64 -5.04 9.36
C THR A 59 11.61 -5.68 10.32
N SER A 60 11.12 -6.44 11.30
CA SER A 60 11.96 -7.01 12.35
C SER A 60 12.86 -8.10 11.76
N SER A 61 14.15 -8.10 12.13
CA SER A 61 15.17 -9.03 11.65
C SER A 61 15.02 -10.47 12.20
N SER A 62 13.83 -10.86 12.64
CA SER A 62 13.53 -12.25 12.97
C SER A 62 13.55 -13.11 11.71
N ASP A 63 13.97 -14.38 11.82
CA ASP A 63 14.04 -15.35 10.71
C ASP A 63 12.70 -15.61 10.00
N THR A 64 11.61 -15.00 10.45
CA THR A 64 10.27 -15.14 9.89
C THR A 64 9.98 -13.98 8.93
N THR A 65 9.78 -14.31 7.65
CA THR A 65 9.37 -13.34 6.62
C THR A 65 7.90 -12.97 6.82
N CYS A 66 7.61 -11.68 7.02
CA CYS A 66 6.24 -11.17 7.04
C CYS A 66 5.67 -11.11 5.62
N ASN A 67 4.55 -11.80 5.38
CA ASN A 67 3.84 -11.84 4.11
C ASN A 67 2.67 -10.84 4.11
N ILE A 68 2.79 -9.81 3.27
CA ILE A 68 1.76 -8.79 3.07
C ILE A 68 0.95 -9.10 1.80
N LEU A 69 -0.38 -9.11 1.91
CA LEU A 69 -1.25 -9.04 0.75
C LEU A 69 -1.61 -7.59 0.41
N ASP A 70 -1.22 -7.11 -0.76
CA ASP A 70 -1.58 -5.79 -1.32
C ASP A 70 -2.83 -5.94 -2.20
N VAL A 71 -3.99 -5.75 -1.56
CA VAL A 71 -5.32 -5.95 -2.16
C VAL A 71 -5.63 -4.85 -3.14
N ALA A 72 -6.03 -5.25 -4.35
CA ALA A 72 -6.27 -4.37 -5.49
C ALA A 72 -5.08 -3.41 -5.73
N GLY A 73 -3.86 -3.92 -5.54
CA GLY A 73 -2.60 -3.16 -5.64
C GLY A 73 -2.33 -2.55 -7.03
N GLY A 74 -3.12 -2.91 -8.04
CA GLY A 74 -3.11 -2.30 -9.36
C GLY A 74 -1.77 -2.40 -10.08
N ARG A 75 -1.06 -1.28 -10.19
CA ARG A 75 0.28 -1.27 -10.80
C ARG A 75 1.34 -1.91 -9.90
N GLY A 76 1.03 -2.09 -8.61
CA GLY A 76 1.90 -2.66 -7.59
C GLY A 76 3.00 -1.72 -7.12
N ASP A 77 2.75 -0.40 -7.12
CA ASP A 77 3.73 0.58 -6.64
C ASP A 77 4.04 0.37 -5.15
N LEU A 78 3.02 0.11 -4.32
CA LEU A 78 3.20 -0.18 -2.90
C LEU A 78 4.03 -1.45 -2.69
N SER A 79 3.58 -2.58 -3.26
CA SER A 79 4.31 -3.84 -3.18
C SER A 79 5.75 -3.76 -3.67
N TRP A 80 6.00 -3.02 -4.76
CA TRP A 80 7.36 -2.86 -5.27
C TRP A 80 8.25 -2.11 -4.29
N ILE A 81 7.71 -1.06 -3.64
CA ILE A 81 8.42 -0.29 -2.62
C ILE A 81 8.70 -1.15 -1.40
N LEU A 82 7.68 -1.82 -0.83
CA LEU A 82 7.86 -2.69 0.33
C LEU A 82 8.89 -3.79 0.05
N HIS A 83 8.84 -4.40 -1.13
CA HIS A 83 9.77 -5.45 -1.55
C HIS A 83 11.20 -4.94 -1.71
N ASN A 84 11.42 -3.95 -2.58
CA ASN A 84 12.77 -3.54 -2.96
C ASN A 84 13.38 -2.54 -1.97
N ILE A 85 12.59 -1.70 -1.31
CA ILE A 85 13.10 -0.68 -0.38
C ILE A 85 13.09 -1.22 1.04
N ASP A 86 12.07 -1.96 1.45
CA ASP A 86 11.92 -2.37 2.84
C ASP A 86 12.36 -3.80 3.13
N GLY A 87 12.55 -4.62 2.08
CA GLY A 87 12.88 -6.03 2.23
C GLY A 87 11.69 -6.86 2.72
N ILE A 88 10.46 -6.33 2.64
CA ILE A 88 9.25 -7.01 3.10
C ILE A 88 8.64 -7.81 1.96
N ASN A 89 8.24 -9.05 2.23
CA ASN A 89 7.58 -9.87 1.22
C ASN A 89 6.14 -9.35 0.98
N SER A 90 5.92 -8.75 -0.19
CA SER A 90 4.62 -8.19 -0.57
C SER A 90 4.08 -8.91 -1.81
N ILE A 91 2.86 -9.41 -1.70
CA ILE A 91 2.14 -10.14 -2.75
C ILE A 91 0.98 -9.28 -3.24
N ILE A 92 0.94 -9.00 -4.53
CA ILE A 92 -0.13 -8.20 -5.14
C ILE A 92 -1.33 -9.11 -5.40
N ALA A 93 -2.53 -8.74 -4.95
CA ALA A 93 -3.77 -9.39 -5.35
C ALA A 93 -4.61 -8.45 -6.22
N ASP A 94 -4.53 -8.62 -7.54
CA ASP A 94 -5.29 -7.81 -8.50
C ASP A 94 -5.57 -8.63 -9.78
N PRO A 95 -6.76 -8.54 -10.40
CA PRO A 95 -7.02 -9.24 -11.66
C PRO A 95 -6.15 -8.72 -12.82
N ARG A 96 -5.63 -7.50 -12.71
CA ARG A 96 -4.71 -6.89 -13.68
C ARG A 96 -3.27 -7.32 -13.40
N ILE A 97 -2.47 -7.37 -14.46
CA ILE A 97 -1.04 -7.63 -14.35
C ILE A 97 -0.34 -6.34 -13.87
N PRO A 98 0.45 -6.39 -12.78
CA PRO A 98 1.20 -5.24 -12.29
C PRO A 98 2.17 -4.66 -13.32
N ASN A 99 2.48 -3.37 -13.19
CA ASN A 99 3.35 -2.67 -14.13
C ASN A 99 4.21 -1.61 -13.45
N HIS A 100 5.39 -2.07 -13.01
CA HIS A 100 6.37 -1.24 -12.30
C HIS A 100 7.28 -0.41 -13.22
N LYS A 101 7.06 -0.40 -14.55
CA LYS A 101 7.97 0.26 -15.52
C LYS A 101 8.28 1.72 -15.15
N SER A 102 7.29 2.48 -14.67
CA SER A 102 7.50 3.88 -14.29
C SER A 102 8.37 4.03 -13.05
N LEU A 103 8.26 3.10 -12.10
CA LEU A 103 8.99 3.15 -10.84
C LEU A 103 10.43 2.71 -11.07
N ILE A 104 10.64 1.60 -11.79
CA ILE A 104 11.95 1.11 -12.22
C ILE A 104 12.72 2.21 -12.98
N LYS A 105 12.11 2.83 -14.01
CA LYS A 105 12.75 3.93 -14.74
C LYS A 105 13.12 5.12 -13.86
N SER A 106 12.28 5.43 -12.87
CA SER A 106 12.59 6.53 -11.95
C SER A 106 13.74 6.16 -11.01
N THR A 107 13.82 4.91 -10.56
CA THR A 107 14.92 4.40 -9.73
C THR A 107 16.22 4.40 -10.52
N GLU A 108 16.23 3.83 -11.73
CA GLU A 108 17.39 3.82 -12.64
C GLU A 108 17.90 5.23 -12.91
N PHE A 109 16.99 6.17 -13.21
CA PHE A 109 17.35 7.57 -13.41
C PHE A 109 18.03 8.17 -12.18
N LEU A 110 17.46 7.97 -10.98
CA LEU A 110 18.02 8.57 -9.77
C LEU A 110 19.35 7.92 -9.35
N LEU A 111 19.53 6.61 -9.57
CA LEU A 111 20.80 5.93 -9.34
C LEU A 111 21.90 6.43 -10.29
N ALA A 112 21.54 6.73 -11.54
CA ALA A 112 22.47 7.26 -12.54
C ALA A 112 22.80 8.76 -12.35
N HIS A 113 22.03 9.50 -11.55
CA HIS A 113 22.21 10.94 -11.32
C HIS A 113 22.19 11.27 -9.81
N PRO A 114 23.25 10.93 -9.05
CA PRO A 114 23.29 11.11 -7.60
C PRO A 114 23.09 12.55 -7.13
N GLU A 115 23.58 13.52 -7.90
CA GLU A 115 23.36 14.94 -7.62
C GLU A 115 21.87 15.31 -7.69
N GLU A 116 21.15 14.85 -8.72
CA GLU A 116 19.71 15.05 -8.87
C GLU A 116 18.93 14.32 -7.76
N ALA A 117 19.38 13.12 -7.39
CA ALA A 117 18.80 12.37 -6.28
C ALA A 117 18.95 13.12 -4.95
N ALA A 118 20.13 13.70 -4.68
CA ALA A 118 20.36 14.51 -3.49
C ALA A 118 19.41 15.72 -3.43
N VAL A 119 19.19 16.42 -4.57
CA VAL A 119 18.23 17.54 -4.66
C VAL A 119 16.82 17.08 -4.28
N ARG A 120 16.37 15.98 -4.90
CA ARG A 120 14.99 15.50 -4.77
C ARG A 120 14.73 14.77 -3.45
N ALA A 121 15.77 14.35 -2.74
CA ALA A 121 15.66 13.77 -1.41
C ALA A 121 15.27 14.80 -0.34
N VAL A 122 15.57 16.09 -0.57
CA VAL A 122 15.24 17.18 0.36
C VAL A 122 13.72 17.32 0.49
N GLU A 123 13.22 17.30 1.72
CA GLU A 123 11.80 17.50 2.03
C GLU A 123 11.43 18.99 2.09
N GLY A 124 10.13 19.29 2.01
CA GLY A 124 9.62 20.66 2.11
C GLY A 124 9.82 21.52 0.86
N VAL A 125 10.42 20.97 -0.19
CA VAL A 125 10.66 21.65 -1.47
C VAL A 125 9.82 21.03 -2.59
N VAL A 126 9.26 21.83 -3.50
CA VAL A 126 8.54 21.41 -4.74
C VAL A 126 9.21 20.36 -5.67
N THR A 127 10.53 20.15 -5.64
CA THR A 127 11.22 19.07 -6.37
C THR A 127 11.23 17.74 -5.60
N HIS A 128 10.83 17.75 -4.32
CA HIS A 128 10.86 16.58 -3.45
C HIS A 128 10.22 15.36 -4.11
N GLN A 129 10.95 14.25 -4.05
CA GLN A 129 10.52 12.94 -4.51
C GLN A 129 10.87 11.93 -3.40
N PRO A 130 9.87 11.34 -2.71
CA PRO A 130 10.12 10.38 -1.62
C PRO A 130 11.04 9.22 -2.03
N LEU A 131 10.92 8.73 -3.26
CA LEU A 131 11.81 7.69 -3.80
C LEU A 131 13.29 8.06 -3.69
N ALA A 132 13.66 9.32 -3.94
CA ALA A 132 15.04 9.78 -3.91
C ALA A 132 15.62 9.72 -2.48
N LYS A 133 14.81 10.08 -1.49
CA LYS A 133 15.16 9.95 -0.06
C LYS A 133 15.42 8.49 0.34
N LEU A 134 14.74 7.54 -0.29
CA LEU A 134 14.81 6.12 0.05
C LEU A 134 15.88 5.33 -0.73
N LEU A 135 16.61 5.95 -1.66
CA LEU A 135 17.65 5.26 -2.43
C LEU A 135 18.75 4.62 -1.59
N PRO A 136 19.26 5.23 -0.50
CA PRO A 136 20.30 4.58 0.31
C PRO A 136 19.84 3.22 0.85
N ARG A 137 18.60 3.15 1.35
CA ARG A 137 17.99 1.92 1.86
C ARG A 137 17.73 0.90 0.74
N LEU A 138 17.29 1.36 -0.43
CA LEU A 138 17.15 0.52 -1.62
C LEU A 138 18.49 -0.13 -2.00
N ILE A 139 19.57 0.65 -2.01
CA ILE A 139 20.90 0.15 -2.36
C ILE A 139 21.32 -0.89 -1.32
N GLU A 140 21.22 -0.58 -0.03
CA GLU A 140 21.56 -1.49 1.07
C GLU A 140 20.86 -2.85 0.93
N ASN A 141 19.56 -2.86 0.63
CA ASN A 141 18.77 -4.09 0.55
C ASN A 141 18.96 -4.91 -0.74
N ASN A 142 19.54 -4.33 -1.80
CA ASN A 142 19.65 -5.00 -3.11
C ASN A 142 21.08 -5.04 -3.66
N ASN A 143 22.09 -4.62 -2.89
CA ASN A 143 23.46 -4.59 -3.35
C ASN A 143 24.06 -6.00 -3.30
N CYS A 144 24.25 -6.58 -4.48
CA CYS A 144 25.00 -7.82 -4.66
C CYS A 144 26.17 -7.52 -5.60
N ASN A 145 27.41 -7.72 -5.14
CA ASN A 145 28.63 -7.52 -5.94
C ASN A 145 28.75 -6.12 -6.59
N GLY A 146 28.26 -5.07 -5.92
CA GLY A 146 28.31 -3.70 -6.43
C GLY A 146 27.25 -3.36 -7.48
N GLN A 147 26.27 -4.26 -7.70
CA GLN A 147 25.12 -4.01 -8.56
C GLN A 147 23.82 -4.09 -7.75
N THR A 148 22.95 -3.11 -7.94
CA THR A 148 21.61 -3.09 -7.35
C THR A 148 20.68 -3.97 -8.17
N HIS A 149 20.25 -5.11 -7.61
CA HIS A 149 19.36 -6.05 -8.29
C HIS A 149 17.89 -5.81 -7.89
N LEU A 150 17.12 -5.16 -8.75
CA LEU A 150 15.69 -4.92 -8.54
C LEU A 150 14.86 -6.15 -8.95
N SER A 151 13.93 -6.58 -8.11
CA SER A 151 13.02 -7.69 -8.40
C SER A 151 11.55 -7.27 -8.40
N THR A 152 10.74 -8.01 -9.15
CA THR A 152 9.29 -7.83 -9.19
C THR A 152 8.67 -8.63 -8.03
N PRO A 153 7.74 -8.05 -7.25
CA PRO A 153 7.01 -8.77 -6.21
C PRO A 153 6.13 -9.89 -6.79
N PHE A 154 5.70 -10.82 -5.93
CA PHE A 154 4.76 -11.87 -6.32
C PHE A 154 3.38 -11.29 -6.66
N HIS A 155 2.64 -11.99 -7.52
CA HIS A 155 1.31 -11.58 -7.96
C HIS A 155 0.34 -12.75 -7.97
N LEU A 156 -0.75 -12.60 -7.21
CA LEU A 156 -1.96 -13.40 -7.30
C LEU A 156 -2.94 -12.69 -8.24
N ARG A 157 -3.16 -13.27 -9.41
CA ARG A 157 -4.11 -12.73 -10.39
C ARG A 157 -5.53 -13.15 -10.02
N MET A 158 -6.13 -12.42 -9.09
CA MET A 158 -7.45 -12.71 -8.52
C MET A 158 -8.20 -11.43 -8.10
N HIS A 159 -9.51 -11.51 -8.01
CA HIS A 159 -10.32 -10.55 -7.25
C HIS A 159 -10.29 -10.91 -5.76
N VAL A 160 -10.20 -9.89 -4.92
CA VAL A 160 -10.53 -10.01 -3.50
C VAL A 160 -11.95 -9.51 -3.33
N ASP A 161 -12.91 -10.44 -3.35
CA ASP A 161 -14.35 -10.19 -3.28
C ASP A 161 -15.04 -11.20 -2.33
N ASP A 162 -16.36 -11.06 -2.18
CA ASP A 162 -17.14 -11.92 -1.27
C ASP A 162 -17.03 -13.40 -1.64
N ASN A 163 -16.87 -13.74 -2.93
CA ASN A 163 -16.73 -15.13 -3.37
C ASN A 163 -15.42 -15.74 -2.88
N LEU A 164 -14.33 -14.97 -2.87
CA LEU A 164 -13.07 -15.40 -2.26
C LEU A 164 -13.26 -15.70 -0.77
N VAL A 165 -13.84 -14.75 -0.04
CA VAL A 165 -13.99 -14.85 1.42
C VAL A 165 -14.87 -16.04 1.80
N GLU A 166 -16.01 -16.21 1.13
CA GLU A 166 -16.91 -17.35 1.38
C GLU A 166 -16.29 -18.69 0.99
N THR A 167 -15.49 -18.73 -0.08
CA THR A 167 -14.72 -19.93 -0.43
C THR A 167 -13.72 -20.27 0.66
N LEU A 168 -12.91 -19.30 1.11
CA LEU A 168 -11.90 -19.53 2.14
C LEU A 168 -12.54 -19.96 3.46
N LYS A 169 -13.70 -19.42 3.85
CA LYS A 169 -14.46 -19.89 5.02
C LYS A 169 -14.85 -21.37 4.95
N ARG A 170 -15.09 -21.90 3.75
CA ARG A 170 -15.42 -23.32 3.54
C ARG A 170 -14.18 -24.22 3.54
N VAL A 171 -13.05 -23.68 3.11
CA VAL A 171 -11.80 -24.43 2.94
C VAL A 171 -10.96 -24.42 4.21
N PHE A 172 -10.90 -23.29 4.92
CA PHE A 172 -10.16 -23.16 6.18
C PHE A 172 -11.07 -23.70 7.30
N SER A 173 -10.72 -24.88 7.82
CA SER A 173 -11.33 -25.48 9.00
C SER A 173 -10.34 -25.43 10.17
N SER A 174 -10.84 -25.57 11.40
CA SER A 174 -10.03 -25.65 12.62
C SER A 174 -9.08 -26.87 12.66
N ASP A 175 -9.31 -27.86 11.79
CA ASP A 175 -8.46 -29.06 11.68
C ASP A 175 -7.30 -28.79 10.71
N GLU A 176 -6.06 -28.93 11.20
CA GLU A 176 -4.81 -28.49 10.54
C GLU A 176 -4.52 -29.17 9.19
N HIS A 177 -5.20 -30.28 8.88
CA HIS A 177 -4.97 -31.00 7.63
C HIS A 177 -6.02 -30.63 6.60
N LEU A 178 -5.58 -30.04 5.48
CA LEU A 178 -6.39 -29.88 4.30
C LEU A 178 -6.68 -31.25 3.70
N ASP A 179 -7.94 -31.67 3.68
CA ASP A 179 -8.36 -32.89 2.99
C ASP A 179 -8.58 -32.63 1.49
N ASP A 180 -8.63 -33.72 0.72
CA ASP A 180 -8.81 -33.68 -0.74
C ASP A 180 -10.13 -33.01 -1.15
N GLU A 181 -11.17 -33.09 -0.31
CA GLU A 181 -12.48 -32.48 -0.59
C GLU A 181 -12.39 -30.95 -0.53
N ARG A 182 -11.79 -30.39 0.53
CA ARG A 182 -11.59 -28.95 0.69
C ARG A 182 -10.62 -28.39 -0.34
N MET A 183 -9.55 -29.11 -0.67
CA MET A 183 -8.67 -28.72 -1.77
C MET A 183 -9.44 -28.69 -3.10
N GLY A 184 -10.35 -29.63 -3.33
CA GLY A 184 -11.24 -29.63 -4.49
C GLY A 184 -12.13 -28.39 -4.59
N ILE A 185 -12.68 -27.91 -3.47
CA ILE A 185 -13.46 -26.65 -3.42
C ILE A 185 -12.58 -25.46 -3.81
N TRP A 186 -11.35 -25.39 -3.28
CA TRP A 186 -10.41 -24.33 -3.61
C TRP A 186 -9.99 -24.37 -5.09
N ASP A 187 -9.66 -25.56 -5.61
CA ASP A 187 -9.28 -25.76 -7.01
C ASP A 187 -10.40 -25.33 -7.97
N GLU A 188 -11.65 -25.66 -7.65
CA GLU A 188 -12.81 -25.22 -8.42
C GLU A 188 -12.92 -23.69 -8.44
N TYR A 189 -12.85 -23.05 -7.27
CA TYR A 189 -12.85 -21.58 -7.18
C TYR A 189 -11.71 -20.96 -7.99
N TRP A 190 -10.49 -21.46 -7.82
CA TRP A 190 -9.29 -20.95 -8.49
C TRP A 190 -9.41 -21.03 -10.01
N GLN A 191 -9.95 -22.14 -10.52
CA GLN A 191 -10.22 -22.32 -11.95
C GLN A 191 -11.31 -21.36 -12.44
N GLN A 192 -12.43 -21.24 -11.72
CA GLN A 192 -13.52 -20.33 -12.06
C GLN A 192 -13.05 -18.87 -12.09
N GLU A 193 -12.24 -18.47 -11.12
CA GLU A 193 -11.69 -17.13 -11.00
C GLU A 193 -10.69 -16.83 -12.13
N THR A 194 -9.81 -17.78 -12.46
CA THR A 194 -8.91 -17.67 -13.62
C THR A 194 -9.71 -17.46 -14.90
N CYS A 195 -10.73 -18.28 -15.15
CA CYS A 195 -11.64 -18.12 -16.28
C CYS A 195 -12.34 -16.75 -16.26
N ARG A 196 -12.90 -16.34 -15.12
CA ARG A 196 -13.60 -15.06 -14.96
C ARG A 196 -12.72 -13.89 -15.39
N ILE A 197 -11.44 -13.89 -15.01
CA ILE A 197 -10.52 -12.82 -15.37
C ILE A 197 -10.12 -12.90 -16.86
N GLU A 198 -9.90 -14.10 -17.41
CA GLU A 198 -9.57 -14.27 -18.84
C GLU A 198 -10.70 -13.86 -19.78
N PHE A 199 -11.94 -14.15 -19.40
CA PHE A 199 -13.12 -13.81 -20.20
C PHE A 199 -13.64 -12.39 -19.95
N ASN A 200 -13.13 -11.68 -18.93
CA ASN A 200 -13.58 -10.33 -18.70
C ASN A 200 -13.06 -9.36 -19.77
N LYS A 201 -13.99 -8.88 -20.61
CA LYS A 201 -13.74 -7.85 -21.62
C LYS A 201 -13.78 -6.43 -21.06
N VAL A 202 -14.26 -6.26 -19.82
CA VAL A 202 -14.37 -4.98 -19.14
C VAL A 202 -13.05 -4.62 -18.49
N VAL A 203 -12.68 -3.36 -18.69
CA VAL A 203 -11.50 -2.74 -18.12
C VAL A 203 -11.73 -2.40 -16.66
N TYR A 204 -10.97 -3.03 -15.76
CA TYR A 204 -10.95 -2.65 -14.34
C TYR A 204 -10.34 -1.27 -14.13
N GLY A 205 -11.03 -0.39 -13.40
CA GLY A 205 -10.51 0.92 -13.00
C GLY A 205 -10.36 1.95 -14.14
N GLY A 206 -11.16 1.84 -15.20
CA GLY A 206 -11.30 2.90 -16.22
C GLY A 206 -10.06 3.18 -17.09
N THR A 207 -9.08 2.28 -17.14
CA THR A 207 -7.85 2.45 -17.94
C THR A 207 -7.89 1.55 -19.18
N PRO A 208 -8.21 2.05 -20.39
CA PRO A 208 -8.55 1.21 -21.55
C PRO A 208 -7.62 0.00 -21.71
N SER A 209 -8.19 -1.19 -21.95
CA SER A 209 -7.40 -2.33 -22.42
C SER A 209 -6.60 -1.85 -23.61
N ALA A 210 -5.27 -1.98 -23.54
CA ALA A 210 -4.46 -1.83 -24.73
C ALA A 210 -5.08 -2.76 -25.79
N ASP A 211 -5.56 -2.14 -26.86
CA ASP A 211 -6.24 -2.79 -27.97
C ASP A 211 -5.44 -4.03 -28.39
N GLN A 212 -6.03 -5.22 -28.20
CA GLN A 212 -5.40 -6.50 -28.56
C GLN A 212 -5.27 -6.67 -30.08
N SER A 213 -5.65 -5.68 -30.89
CA SER A 213 -5.54 -5.68 -32.35
C SER A 213 -4.19 -5.18 -32.90
N GLN A 214 -3.24 -4.74 -32.06
CA GLN A 214 -1.88 -4.50 -32.54
C GLN A 214 -1.04 -5.79 -32.50
N PRO A 215 -0.37 -6.20 -33.60
CA PRO A 215 0.47 -7.37 -33.61
C PRO A 215 1.56 -7.22 -32.54
N GLN A 216 1.51 -8.11 -31.55
CA GLN A 216 2.46 -8.17 -30.45
C GLN A 216 3.88 -8.22 -31.02
N LYS A 217 4.61 -7.11 -30.91
CA LYS A 217 6.07 -7.20 -30.84
C LYS A 217 6.36 -8.07 -29.60
N LYS A 218 6.72 -9.33 -29.83
CA LYS A 218 7.20 -10.25 -28.80
C LYS A 218 8.45 -9.65 -28.16
N GLU A 219 8.25 -8.80 -27.15
CA GLU A 219 9.31 -8.30 -26.29
C GLU A 219 9.64 -9.35 -25.23
N VAL A 220 10.94 -9.59 -25.04
CA VAL A 220 11.56 -10.47 -24.03
C VAL A 220 11.08 -10.17 -22.60
N GLY A 221 10.48 -8.98 -22.35
CA GLY A 221 9.95 -8.56 -21.05
C GLY A 221 8.67 -9.28 -20.57
N ASP A 222 7.95 -9.99 -21.44
CA ASP A 222 6.72 -10.71 -21.04
C ASP A 222 7.03 -12.02 -20.30
N ALA A 223 8.20 -12.61 -20.54
CA ALA A 223 8.63 -13.83 -19.86
C ALA A 223 9.01 -13.58 -18.39
N GLN A 224 9.62 -12.43 -18.07
CA GLN A 224 9.99 -12.06 -16.70
C GLN A 224 8.76 -11.74 -15.84
N LYS A 225 7.72 -11.13 -16.43
CA LYS A 225 6.45 -10.83 -15.76
C LYS A 225 5.67 -12.09 -15.36
N ARG A 226 5.73 -13.15 -16.18
CA ARG A 226 5.07 -14.43 -15.89
C ARG A 226 5.78 -15.27 -14.82
N LYS A 227 7.04 -14.98 -14.49
CA LYS A 227 7.80 -15.78 -13.50
C LYS A 227 7.33 -15.56 -12.06
N GLN A 228 6.83 -14.37 -11.73
CA GLN A 228 6.39 -14.03 -10.36
C GLN A 228 4.88 -14.09 -10.18
N GLN A 229 4.14 -14.44 -11.23
CA GLN A 229 2.71 -14.72 -11.11
C GLN A 229 2.54 -16.11 -10.51
N ILE A 230 1.78 -16.20 -9.43
CA ILE A 230 1.38 -17.47 -8.83
C ILE A 230 0.24 -18.03 -9.68
N THR A 231 0.50 -19.14 -10.36
CA THR A 231 -0.46 -19.80 -11.27
C THR A 231 -0.95 -21.14 -10.75
N ASN A 232 -0.16 -21.79 -9.90
CA ASN A 232 -0.52 -23.06 -9.28
C ASN A 232 -1.51 -22.81 -8.14
N SER A 233 -2.63 -23.54 -8.17
CA SER A 233 -3.71 -23.43 -7.20
C SER A 233 -3.25 -23.68 -5.76
N ARG A 234 -2.42 -24.72 -5.54
CA ARG A 234 -1.87 -25.04 -4.22
C ARG A 234 -0.97 -23.93 -3.69
N ASN A 235 -0.08 -23.40 -4.53
CA ASN A 235 0.76 -22.28 -4.13
C ASN A 235 -0.07 -21.04 -3.78
N ALA A 236 -1.17 -20.79 -4.50
CA ALA A 236 -2.07 -19.68 -4.19
C ALA A 236 -2.76 -19.87 -2.83
N TYR A 237 -3.23 -21.09 -2.54
CA TYR A 237 -3.77 -21.45 -1.23
C TYR A 237 -2.74 -21.24 -0.11
N ASP A 238 -1.54 -21.82 -0.26
CA ASP A 238 -0.47 -21.73 0.73
C ASP A 238 -0.04 -20.27 0.95
N THR A 239 -0.06 -19.45 -0.10
CA THR A 239 0.24 -18.02 -0.01
C THR A 239 -0.80 -17.29 0.84
N ILE A 240 -2.10 -17.56 0.65
CA ILE A 240 -3.16 -16.93 1.45
C ILE A 240 -3.11 -17.41 2.90
N GLN A 241 -2.84 -18.70 3.12
CA GLN A 241 -2.74 -19.28 4.46
C GLN A 241 -1.57 -18.71 5.26
N SER A 242 -0.47 -18.34 4.59
CA SER A 242 0.74 -17.80 5.22
C SER A 242 0.76 -16.28 5.33
N LEU A 243 -0.36 -15.59 5.10
CA LEU A 243 -0.43 -14.14 5.24
C LEU A 243 -0.33 -13.70 6.70
N ASP A 244 0.52 -12.70 6.94
CA ASP A 244 0.65 -12.07 8.25
C ASP A 244 -0.06 -10.71 8.30
N TYR A 245 -0.35 -10.13 7.13
CA TYR A 245 -0.94 -8.80 7.04
C TYR A 245 -1.72 -8.58 5.74
N ILE A 246 -2.81 -7.79 5.81
CA ILE A 246 -3.56 -7.32 4.65
C ILE A 246 -3.49 -5.79 4.53
N ALA A 247 -3.00 -5.31 3.39
CA ALA A 247 -2.96 -3.91 3.03
C ALA A 247 -3.89 -3.62 1.86
N GLY A 248 -4.62 -2.50 1.90
CA GLY A 248 -5.40 -2.02 0.75
C GLY A 248 -5.27 -0.51 0.57
N PHE A 249 -4.46 -0.06 -0.39
CA PHE A 249 -4.30 1.37 -0.67
C PHE A 249 -5.20 1.83 -1.82
N HIS A 250 -6.37 2.38 -1.47
CA HIS A 250 -7.46 2.67 -2.42
C HIS A 250 -7.96 1.41 -3.18
N PRO A 251 -8.36 0.33 -2.46
CA PRO A 251 -8.76 -0.92 -3.09
C PRO A 251 -10.19 -0.82 -3.64
N ASP A 252 -10.32 -0.19 -4.81
CA ASP A 252 -11.59 -0.05 -5.52
C ASP A 252 -12.32 -1.40 -5.64
N GLN A 253 -13.61 -1.41 -5.34
CA GLN A 253 -14.51 -2.59 -5.34
C GLN A 253 -14.14 -3.68 -4.30
N ALA A 254 -12.87 -3.84 -3.95
CA ALA A 254 -12.37 -4.84 -3.00
C ALA A 254 -12.31 -4.36 -1.53
N THR A 255 -12.65 -3.09 -1.26
CA THR A 255 -12.49 -2.47 0.08
C THR A 255 -13.13 -3.28 1.21
N GLU A 256 -14.37 -3.71 1.03
CA GLU A 256 -15.10 -4.43 2.07
C GLU A 256 -14.61 -5.87 2.22
N ALA A 257 -14.46 -6.60 1.11
CA ALA A 257 -13.95 -7.96 1.12
C ALA A 257 -12.51 -8.06 1.67
N ALA A 258 -11.68 -7.03 1.48
CA ALA A 258 -10.36 -6.95 2.10
C ALA A 258 -10.44 -6.94 3.63
N ILE A 259 -11.40 -6.19 4.19
CA ILE A 259 -11.65 -6.12 5.63
C ILE A 259 -12.24 -7.45 6.11
N ASP A 260 -13.22 -8.00 5.41
CA ASP A 260 -13.82 -9.30 5.76
C ASP A 260 -12.79 -10.44 5.75
N LEU A 261 -11.90 -10.44 4.76
CA LEU A 261 -10.81 -11.40 4.68
C LEU A 261 -9.88 -11.29 5.89
N ALA A 262 -9.46 -10.07 6.25
CA ALA A 262 -8.57 -9.85 7.39
C ALA A 262 -9.23 -10.23 8.73
N LEU A 263 -10.51 -9.88 8.92
CA LEU A 263 -11.28 -10.25 10.11
C LEU A 263 -11.47 -11.77 10.20
N PHE A 264 -11.69 -12.44 9.07
CA PHE A 264 -11.80 -13.89 8.99
C PHE A 264 -10.48 -14.58 9.37
N LEU A 265 -9.36 -14.12 8.79
CA LEU A 265 -8.02 -14.65 9.06
C LEU A 265 -7.48 -14.24 10.44
N LYS A 266 -8.11 -13.26 11.11
CA LYS A 266 -7.67 -12.66 12.38
C LYS A 266 -6.23 -12.14 12.32
N ILE A 267 -5.86 -11.52 11.20
CA ILE A 267 -4.54 -10.92 11.00
C ILE A 267 -4.64 -9.40 11.00
N PRO A 268 -3.58 -8.68 11.40
CA PRO A 268 -3.55 -7.22 11.33
C PRO A 268 -3.76 -6.72 9.90
N TRP A 269 -4.36 -5.54 9.77
CA TRP A 269 -4.68 -4.98 8.46
C TRP A 269 -4.81 -3.48 8.48
N SER A 270 -4.68 -2.88 7.30
CA SER A 270 -5.09 -1.50 7.06
C SER A 270 -5.63 -1.31 5.64
N VAL A 271 -6.65 -0.49 5.51
CA VAL A 271 -7.31 -0.19 4.24
C VAL A 271 -7.60 1.31 4.18
N VAL A 272 -7.42 1.92 3.00
CA VAL A 272 -7.82 3.30 2.71
C VAL A 272 -9.05 3.29 1.78
N PRO A 273 -10.28 3.36 2.31
CA PRO A 273 -11.49 3.37 1.49
C PRO A 273 -11.56 4.65 0.65
N CYS A 274 -11.89 4.53 -0.64
CA CYS A 274 -11.95 5.69 -1.54
C CYS A 274 -13.28 5.83 -2.31
N CYS A 275 -13.73 4.75 -2.95
CA CYS A 275 -14.91 4.73 -3.81
C CYS A 275 -16.05 3.91 -3.18
N VAL A 276 -17.29 4.41 -3.30
CA VAL A 276 -18.47 3.83 -2.62
C VAL A 276 -19.14 2.74 -3.45
N PHE A 277 -19.12 2.89 -4.78
CA PHE A 277 -19.78 1.99 -5.75
C PHE A 277 -21.21 1.60 -5.35
N PRO A 278 -22.12 2.56 -5.08
CA PRO A 278 -23.43 2.23 -4.53
C PRO A 278 -24.21 1.26 -5.42
N ARG A 279 -24.11 1.38 -6.75
CA ARG A 279 -24.77 0.48 -7.72
C ARG A 279 -24.32 -0.97 -7.61
N GLU A 280 -23.05 -1.20 -7.33
CA GLU A 280 -22.45 -2.54 -7.21
C GLU A 280 -22.68 -3.12 -5.83
N PHE A 281 -22.76 -2.27 -4.80
CA PHE A 281 -23.02 -2.68 -3.42
C PHE A 281 -24.34 -2.09 -2.91
N PRO A 282 -25.49 -2.50 -3.48
CA PRO A 282 -26.80 -1.96 -3.11
C PRO A 282 -27.21 -2.30 -1.68
N ASN A 283 -26.63 -3.36 -1.11
CA ASN A 283 -26.97 -3.89 0.20
C ASN A 283 -26.23 -3.21 1.37
N ARG A 284 -25.24 -2.35 1.10
CA ARG A 284 -24.57 -1.58 2.16
C ARG A 284 -25.54 -0.58 2.77
N GLN A 285 -25.83 -0.74 4.06
CA GLN A 285 -26.79 0.08 4.79
C GLN A 285 -26.26 0.49 6.17
N ILE A 286 -26.63 1.69 6.60
CA ILE A 286 -26.43 2.21 7.96
C ILE A 286 -27.76 2.79 8.41
N ASN A 287 -28.27 2.39 9.58
CA ASN A 287 -29.53 2.89 10.11
C ASN A 287 -30.66 2.88 9.05
N ASP A 288 -30.85 1.72 8.40
CA ASP A 288 -31.81 1.47 7.31
C ASP A 288 -31.63 2.36 6.06
N SER A 289 -30.51 3.07 5.94
CA SER A 289 -30.19 3.96 4.83
C SER A 289 -29.04 3.43 3.99
N ARG A 290 -29.23 3.34 2.67
CA ARG A 290 -28.17 2.91 1.74
C ARG A 290 -26.96 3.84 1.79
N VAL A 291 -25.77 3.25 1.82
CA VAL A 291 -24.49 3.95 1.75
C VAL A 291 -24.32 4.55 0.34
N LYS A 292 -24.20 5.88 0.27
CA LYS A 292 -24.12 6.64 -1.01
C LYS A 292 -22.91 7.56 -1.10
N ASN A 293 -22.29 7.91 0.03
CA ASN A 293 -21.14 8.80 0.06
C ASN A 293 -19.99 8.20 0.89
N HIS A 294 -18.83 8.84 0.81
CA HIS A 294 -17.60 8.33 1.43
C HIS A 294 -17.67 8.33 2.96
N SER A 295 -18.25 9.35 3.59
CA SER A 295 -18.41 9.38 5.06
C SER A 295 -19.28 8.23 5.56
N GLN A 296 -20.38 7.95 4.86
CA GLN A 296 -21.21 6.78 5.12
C GLN A 296 -20.43 5.49 4.89
N LEU A 297 -19.62 5.38 3.83
CA LEU A 297 -18.81 4.17 3.63
C LEU A 297 -17.88 3.93 4.83
N ILE A 298 -17.21 4.97 5.33
CA ILE A 298 -16.34 4.85 6.51
C ILE A 298 -17.13 4.39 7.74
N GLU A 299 -18.28 5.00 8.01
CA GLU A 299 -19.15 4.64 9.14
C GLU A 299 -19.62 3.18 9.04
N TYR A 300 -20.08 2.75 7.87
CA TYR A 300 -20.49 1.37 7.59
C TYR A 300 -19.35 0.37 7.85
N LEU A 301 -18.15 0.66 7.33
CA LEU A 301 -17.02 -0.25 7.52
C LEU A 301 -16.59 -0.34 9.00
N CYS A 302 -16.77 0.73 9.78
CA CYS A 302 -16.51 0.69 11.21
C CYS A 302 -17.53 -0.16 12.00
N THR A 303 -18.72 -0.46 11.46
CA THR A 303 -19.67 -1.36 12.14
C THR A 303 -19.26 -2.83 12.04
N LYS A 304 -18.27 -3.18 11.20
CA LYS A 304 -17.86 -4.57 10.97
C LYS A 304 -17.12 -5.17 12.16
N HIS A 305 -16.45 -4.35 12.96
CA HIS A 305 -15.81 -4.78 14.21
C HIS A 305 -15.60 -3.58 15.15
N GLU A 306 -15.89 -3.77 16.45
CA GLU A 306 -15.90 -2.67 17.44
C GLU A 306 -14.54 -2.02 17.68
N LYS A 307 -13.45 -2.78 17.50
CA LYS A 307 -12.08 -2.29 17.68
C LYS A 307 -11.46 -1.68 16.41
N ILE A 308 -12.21 -1.49 15.32
CA ILE A 308 -11.69 -0.83 14.12
C ILE A 308 -11.24 0.60 14.46
N ARG A 309 -9.97 0.89 14.17
CA ARG A 309 -9.35 2.19 14.39
C ARG A 309 -9.40 3.02 13.11
N LYS A 310 -9.34 4.33 13.28
CA LYS A 310 -9.40 5.30 12.17
C LYS A 310 -8.35 6.39 12.36
N GLU A 311 -7.58 6.66 11.30
CA GLU A 311 -6.59 7.74 11.28
C GLU A 311 -6.64 8.48 9.95
N THR A 312 -6.08 9.70 9.92
CA THR A 312 -5.98 10.53 8.72
C THR A 312 -4.54 10.57 8.25
N LEU A 313 -4.31 10.07 7.04
CA LEU A 313 -3.01 10.12 6.37
C LEU A 313 -2.70 11.55 5.90
N SER A 314 -1.46 11.97 6.13
CA SER A 314 -0.97 13.31 5.78
C SER A 314 -0.65 13.42 4.28
N PHE A 315 -1.67 13.31 3.44
CA PHE A 315 -1.54 13.60 2.01
C PHE A 315 -1.48 15.10 1.76
N VAL A 316 -0.88 15.48 0.63
CA VAL A 316 -1.17 16.77 0.02
C VAL A 316 -2.68 16.83 -0.27
N GLU A 317 -3.38 17.67 0.48
CA GLU A 317 -4.84 17.80 0.40
C GLU A 317 -5.27 18.25 -1.00
N THR A 318 -6.27 17.55 -1.52
CA THR A 318 -7.01 17.94 -2.72
C THR A 318 -8.49 17.84 -2.38
N ALA A 319 -9.36 18.59 -3.05
CA ALA A 319 -10.81 18.55 -2.79
C ALA A 319 -11.44 17.14 -2.83
N THR A 320 -10.77 16.17 -3.47
CA THR A 320 -11.21 14.77 -3.60
C THR A 320 -10.32 13.77 -2.85
N ALA A 321 -9.39 14.22 -2.01
CA ALA A 321 -8.46 13.33 -1.32
C ALA A 321 -9.22 12.38 -0.37
N LYS A 322 -8.97 11.08 -0.53
CA LYS A 322 -9.48 10.02 0.35
C LYS A 322 -8.33 9.51 1.20
N ASN A 323 -8.14 10.12 2.36
CA ASN A 323 -6.98 9.96 3.22
C ASN A 323 -7.29 9.31 4.57
N VAL A 324 -8.51 8.84 4.78
CA VAL A 324 -8.87 8.09 5.98
C VAL A 324 -8.39 6.65 5.81
N VAL A 325 -7.56 6.19 6.73
CA VAL A 325 -7.18 4.79 6.87
C VAL A 325 -7.97 4.14 8.01
N LEU A 326 -8.54 2.98 7.72
CA LEU A 326 -9.12 2.07 8.71
C LEU A 326 -8.13 0.94 8.94
N TYR A 327 -7.97 0.50 10.19
CA TYR A 327 -7.00 -0.53 10.52
C TYR A 327 -7.33 -1.23 11.84
N MET A 328 -6.74 -2.42 12.02
CA MET A 328 -6.69 -3.15 13.28
C MET A 328 -5.29 -3.73 13.49
N LEU A 329 -4.86 -3.79 14.75
CA LEU A 329 -3.64 -4.44 15.18
C LEU A 329 -3.92 -5.88 15.63
N SER A 330 -2.89 -6.70 15.80
CA SER A 330 -3.03 -8.09 16.25
C SER A 330 -3.72 -8.15 17.63
N GLU A 331 -3.35 -7.26 18.55
CA GLU A 331 -3.96 -7.19 19.89
C GLU A 331 -5.43 -6.75 19.88
N ASP A 332 -5.96 -6.27 18.76
CA ASP A 332 -7.38 -5.92 18.67
C ASP A 332 -8.28 -7.17 18.56
N TYR A 333 -7.73 -8.34 18.23
CA TYR A 333 -8.49 -9.60 18.16
C TYR A 333 -8.61 -10.34 19.49
N ASP A 334 -7.82 -9.95 20.50
CA ASP A 334 -7.78 -10.58 21.83
C ASP A 334 -8.95 -10.20 22.75
#